data_AF-A0A914LID1-F1
#
_entry.id   AF-A0A914LID1-F1
#
_cell.length_a   1.000
_cell.length_b   1.000
_cell.length_c   1.000
_cell.angle_alpha   90.00
_cell.angle_beta   90.00
_cell.angle_gamma   90.00
#
_symmetry.space_group_name_H-M   'P 1'
#
loop_
_entity.id
_entity.type
_entity.pdbx_description
1 polymer ?
#
loop_
_entity_poly.entity_id
_entity_poly.type
_entity_poly.pdbx_seq_one_letter_code
_entity_poly.pdbx_strand_id
1 'polypeptide(L)'
;MHFVKKNQVSEVEKSAYEKKRAAKLERFVQMKSRIFEKRKIGEYDEEIMELTAELLGKHTDIYTFWNIRREAIEQISLKLEGELEEEHIERKSKLLDKELKLTQECLMKNPKSYSSWHHRFLVVSQHPKINYKEELALCDNALALDCRNFHCWDHRRSVAKLAKLNDMDELSFSDRLIGKNPSNYSAWHYRGTLLPKLEENRQENSVNRLMTDECLKGEFEKVLHVCGVNSEDQTAWTYCRWLVELATNGLPISPQVVASRFLDSTTVLVVFSEAVNKQMVKNTFLFDDSKLIKFESISPFKTSNYVSEFKYSRVWLLSNISNPLLISTLDKEGKNDSEIKQINVDKIFINKFYFQEKFSSSAVKIRELPKKCLNDLIKLCNDLIPVEDNPWALAALTRAMFLLEGNNKQTFELAKDNCEKLKKIDSQRSKMYEELMDKYHLIKSLNEEFSSGGTRLNKLIEGNEQLNLKEIGIISFDNISLLSAFISDLNLIDSFKLNTFAFT
;
A
#
# COMPACT_ATOMS: atom_id res chain seq x y z
N MET A 1 -14.86 -22.04 -5.24
CA MET A 1 -15.10 -22.59 -6.60
C MET A 1 -15.32 -21.42 -7.54
N HIS A 2 -14.51 -21.28 -8.58
CA HIS A 2 -14.66 -20.24 -9.61
C HIS A 2 -15.02 -20.87 -10.95
N PHE A 3 -15.74 -20.14 -11.81
CA PHE A 3 -16.04 -20.51 -13.20
C PHE A 3 -16.80 -21.83 -13.44
N VAL A 4 -17.54 -22.34 -12.44
CA VAL A 4 -18.44 -23.48 -12.65
C VAL A 4 -19.66 -23.01 -13.43
N LYS A 5 -19.71 -23.30 -14.74
CA LYS A 5 -20.87 -23.01 -15.58
C LYS A 5 -22.06 -23.85 -15.10
N LYS A 6 -23.22 -23.20 -14.90
CA LYS A 6 -24.47 -23.90 -14.63
C LYS A 6 -25.01 -24.46 -15.94
N ASN A 7 -24.93 -25.77 -16.11
CA ASN A 7 -25.54 -26.47 -17.23
C ASN A 7 -26.85 -27.12 -16.77
N GLN A 8 -27.89 -27.10 -17.61
CA GLN A 8 -29.06 -27.96 -17.43
C GLN A 8 -28.65 -29.38 -17.82
N VAL A 9 -28.84 -30.32 -16.91
CA VAL A 9 -28.40 -31.72 -17.05
C VAL A 9 -29.65 -32.60 -16.93
N SER A 10 -29.81 -33.57 -17.83
CA SER A 10 -30.92 -34.52 -17.81
C SER A 10 -30.89 -35.42 -16.55
N GLU A 11 -32.01 -36.04 -16.20
CA GLU A 11 -32.07 -36.94 -15.03
C GLU A 11 -31.13 -38.16 -15.17
N VAL A 12 -30.98 -38.69 -16.38
CA VAL A 12 -30.08 -39.81 -16.68
C VAL A 12 -28.61 -39.41 -16.47
N GLU A 13 -28.21 -38.23 -16.95
CA GLU A 13 -26.86 -37.70 -16.76
C GLU A 13 -26.58 -37.36 -15.28
N LYS A 14 -27.57 -36.84 -14.54
CA LYS A 14 -27.46 -36.62 -13.10
C LYS A 14 -27.22 -37.92 -12.35
N SER A 15 -28.01 -38.96 -12.60
CA SER A 15 -27.85 -40.27 -11.96
C SER A 15 -26.48 -40.91 -12.27
N ALA A 16 -26.04 -40.83 -13.53
CA ALA A 16 -24.72 -41.33 -13.92
C ALA A 16 -23.57 -40.54 -13.25
N TYR A 17 -23.70 -39.22 -13.12
CA TYR A 17 -22.75 -38.36 -12.42
C TYR A 17 -22.69 -38.70 -10.93
N GLU A 18 -23.84 -38.90 -10.27
CA GLU A 18 -23.92 -39.29 -8.86
C GLU A 18 -23.26 -40.64 -8.60
N LYS A 19 -23.48 -41.64 -9.46
CA LYS A 19 -22.82 -42.95 -9.34
C LYS A 19 -21.29 -42.83 -9.48
N LYS A 20 -20.81 -42.04 -10.44
CA LYS A 20 -19.36 -41.76 -10.60
C LYS A 20 -18.79 -40.99 -9.40
N ARG A 21 -19.56 -40.05 -8.84
CA ARG A 21 -19.15 -39.28 -7.65
C ARG A 21 -19.09 -40.16 -6.41
N ALA A 22 -20.05 -41.07 -6.21
CA ALA A 22 -20.08 -42.01 -5.10
C ALA A 22 -18.84 -42.93 -5.10
N ALA A 23 -18.51 -43.53 -6.23
CA ALA A 23 -17.31 -44.38 -6.35
C ALA A 23 -16.01 -43.60 -6.08
N LYS A 24 -15.91 -42.33 -6.54
CA LYS A 24 -14.77 -41.47 -6.23
C LYS A 24 -14.69 -41.12 -4.75
N LEU A 25 -15.84 -40.86 -4.12
CA LEU A 25 -15.92 -40.54 -2.69
C LEU A 25 -15.52 -41.75 -1.83
N GLU A 26 -15.96 -42.95 -2.19
CA GLU A 26 -15.60 -44.18 -1.51
C GLU A 26 -14.08 -44.40 -1.52
N ARG A 27 -13.44 -44.30 -2.70
CA ARG A 27 -11.97 -44.39 -2.82
C ARG A 27 -11.27 -43.31 -1.99
N PHE A 28 -11.78 -42.08 -2.01
CA PHE A 28 -11.23 -40.99 -1.19
C PHE A 28 -11.31 -41.32 0.31
N VAL A 29 -12.45 -41.84 0.79
CA VAL A 29 -12.63 -42.20 2.20
C VAL A 29 -11.69 -43.32 2.61
N GLN A 30 -11.55 -44.36 1.79
CA GLN A 30 -10.62 -45.48 2.05
C GLN A 30 -9.18 -45.02 2.16
N MET A 31 -8.69 -44.24 1.16
CA MET A 31 -7.33 -43.70 1.17
C MET A 31 -7.09 -42.78 2.38
N LYS A 32 -8.05 -41.89 2.68
CA LYS A 32 -7.99 -41.00 3.83
C LYS A 32 -7.84 -41.81 5.13
N SER A 33 -8.66 -42.83 5.34
CA SER A 33 -8.61 -43.68 6.53
C SER A 33 -7.25 -44.36 6.67
N ARG A 34 -6.74 -44.97 5.59
CA ARG A 34 -5.41 -45.61 5.57
C ARG A 34 -4.29 -44.64 5.94
N ILE A 35 -4.30 -43.42 5.39
CA ILE A 35 -3.31 -42.37 5.72
C ILE A 35 -3.35 -42.03 7.21
N PHE A 36 -4.55 -41.84 7.79
CA PHE A 36 -4.68 -41.49 9.21
C PHE A 36 -4.30 -42.65 10.15
N GLU A 37 -4.58 -43.89 9.76
CA GLU A 37 -4.14 -45.07 10.50
C GLU A 37 -2.61 -45.14 10.55
N LYS A 38 -1.93 -45.03 9.40
CA LYS A 38 -0.46 -45.02 9.32
C LYS A 38 0.14 -43.87 10.13
N ARG A 39 -0.40 -42.66 10.00
CA ARG A 39 0.04 -41.50 10.80
C ARG A 39 -0.13 -41.74 12.30
N LYS A 40 -1.26 -42.33 12.73
CA LYS A 40 -1.54 -42.61 14.15
C LYS A 40 -0.52 -43.56 14.78
N ILE A 41 -0.04 -44.55 14.02
CA ILE A 41 0.97 -45.52 14.49
C ILE A 41 2.42 -45.07 14.19
N GLY A 42 2.63 -43.89 13.61
CA GLY A 42 3.95 -43.34 13.29
C GLY A 42 4.64 -44.00 12.08
N GLU A 43 3.88 -44.67 11.21
CA GLU A 43 4.40 -45.36 10.03
C GLU A 43 4.54 -44.39 8.84
N TYR A 44 5.73 -43.78 8.73
CA TYR A 44 6.11 -42.87 7.65
C TYR A 44 7.03 -43.56 6.63
N ASP A 45 6.41 -44.18 5.62
CA ASP A 45 7.07 -44.97 4.57
C ASP A 45 6.70 -44.48 3.16
N GLU A 46 7.06 -45.22 2.11
CA GLU A 46 6.73 -44.87 0.73
C GLU A 46 5.21 -44.93 0.48
N GLU A 47 4.48 -45.84 1.14
CA GLU A 47 3.03 -45.97 0.98
C GLU A 47 2.29 -44.69 1.41
N ILE A 48 2.61 -44.10 2.57
CA ILE A 48 1.95 -42.85 3.00
C ILE A 48 2.26 -41.70 2.03
N MET A 49 3.46 -41.68 1.42
CA MET A 49 3.84 -40.72 0.41
C MET A 49 3.08 -40.93 -0.90
N GLU A 50 2.85 -42.16 -1.35
CA GLU A 50 2.05 -42.43 -2.55
C GLU A 50 0.57 -42.08 -2.35
N LEU A 51 -0.01 -42.50 -1.22
CA LEU A 51 -1.41 -42.24 -0.90
C LEU A 51 -1.70 -40.74 -0.81
N THR A 52 -0.84 -39.97 -0.13
CA THR A 52 -1.00 -38.52 -0.04
C THR A 52 -0.76 -37.82 -1.38
N ALA A 53 0.19 -38.28 -2.20
CA ALA A 53 0.43 -37.74 -3.53
C ALA A 53 -0.80 -37.94 -4.45
N GLU A 54 -1.41 -39.12 -4.44
CA GLU A 54 -2.62 -39.38 -5.25
C GLU A 54 -3.78 -38.46 -4.82
N LEU A 55 -3.99 -38.26 -3.50
CA LEU A 55 -5.05 -37.37 -3.01
C LEU A 55 -4.79 -35.91 -3.39
N LEU A 56 -3.57 -35.42 -3.18
CA LEU A 56 -3.20 -34.04 -3.47
C LEU A 56 -3.21 -33.74 -4.96
N GLY A 57 -2.82 -34.71 -5.79
CA GLY A 57 -2.92 -34.61 -7.24
C GLY A 57 -4.37 -34.44 -7.73
N LYS A 58 -5.38 -34.76 -6.92
CA LYS A 58 -6.81 -34.49 -7.22
C LYS A 58 -7.33 -33.27 -6.47
N HIS A 59 -6.85 -33.04 -5.25
CA HIS A 59 -7.33 -32.02 -4.33
C HIS A 59 -6.16 -31.30 -3.65
N THR A 60 -5.59 -30.32 -4.35
CA THR A 60 -4.38 -29.60 -3.95
C THR A 60 -4.51 -28.81 -2.65
N ASP A 61 -5.73 -28.45 -2.26
CA ASP A 61 -5.98 -27.51 -1.14
C ASP A 61 -6.30 -28.22 0.19
N ILE A 62 -6.20 -29.55 0.25
CA ILE A 62 -6.34 -30.28 1.51
C ILE A 62 -5.02 -30.19 2.28
N TYR A 63 -4.84 -29.08 2.99
CA TYR A 63 -3.61 -28.74 3.71
C TYR A 63 -3.15 -29.84 4.69
N THR A 64 -4.08 -30.59 5.30
CA THR A 64 -3.75 -31.69 6.21
C THR A 64 -2.85 -32.74 5.56
N PHE A 65 -3.07 -33.08 4.29
CA PHE A 65 -2.22 -34.07 3.62
C PHE A 65 -0.84 -33.51 3.29
N TRP A 66 -0.71 -32.21 3.00
CA TRP A 66 0.60 -31.56 2.91
C TRP A 66 1.34 -31.57 4.25
N ASN A 67 0.64 -31.37 5.37
CA ASN A 67 1.24 -31.46 6.71
C ASN A 67 1.79 -32.87 6.98
N ILE A 68 0.98 -33.90 6.70
CA ILE A 68 1.37 -35.31 6.84
C ILE A 68 2.58 -35.64 5.97
N ARG A 69 2.64 -35.12 4.74
CA ARG A 69 3.81 -35.28 3.88
C ARG A 69 5.07 -34.68 4.49
N ARG A 70 4.99 -33.49 5.08
CA ARG A 70 6.15 -32.85 5.72
C ARG A 70 6.64 -33.65 6.92
N GLU A 71 5.72 -34.14 7.75
CA GLU A 71 6.04 -35.08 8.83
C GLU A 71 6.75 -36.32 8.28
N ALA A 72 6.24 -36.91 7.20
CA ALA A 72 6.86 -38.07 6.56
C ALA A 72 8.28 -37.77 6.04
N ILE A 73 8.47 -36.65 5.34
CA ILE A 73 9.78 -36.22 4.81
C ILE A 73 10.78 -36.02 5.94
N GLU A 74 10.37 -35.39 7.04
CA GLU A 74 11.21 -35.17 8.21
C GLU A 74 11.63 -36.51 8.85
N GLN A 75 10.67 -37.42 9.07
CA GLN A 75 10.95 -38.74 9.66
C GLN A 75 11.81 -39.62 8.76
N ILE A 76 11.61 -39.57 7.44
CA ILE A 76 12.47 -40.26 6.48
C ILE A 76 13.87 -39.64 6.51
N SER A 77 13.98 -38.32 6.56
CA SER A 77 15.29 -37.63 6.61
C SER A 77 16.07 -37.96 7.87
N LEU A 78 15.41 -38.03 9.04
CA LEU A 78 16.04 -38.41 10.32
C LEU A 78 16.62 -39.84 10.27
N LYS A 79 15.92 -40.78 9.62
CA LYS A 79 16.41 -42.16 9.47
C LYS A 79 17.68 -42.25 8.63
N LEU A 80 17.93 -41.25 7.76
CA LEU A 80 19.13 -41.19 6.92
C LEU A 80 20.33 -40.58 7.65
N GLU A 81 20.21 -40.06 8.87
CA GLU A 81 21.32 -39.37 9.59
C GLU A 81 22.47 -40.31 10.01
N GLY A 82 22.25 -41.63 10.02
CA GLY A 82 23.29 -42.62 10.31
C GLY A 82 24.19 -43.00 9.13
N GLU A 83 23.99 -42.37 7.96
CA GLU A 83 24.68 -42.69 6.71
C GLU A 83 25.91 -41.80 6.48
N LEU A 84 26.76 -42.18 5.52
CA LEU A 84 27.81 -41.29 5.03
C LEU A 84 27.17 -40.01 4.47
N GLU A 85 27.76 -38.86 4.79
CA GLU A 85 27.19 -37.53 4.48
C GLU A 85 26.80 -37.36 3.00
N GLU A 86 27.64 -37.85 2.07
CA GLU A 86 27.36 -37.79 0.64
C GLU A 86 26.14 -38.64 0.23
N GLU A 87 25.96 -39.82 0.83
CA GLU A 87 24.85 -40.72 0.55
C GLU A 87 23.53 -40.14 1.13
N HIS A 88 23.60 -39.58 2.33
CA HIS A 88 22.50 -38.85 2.97
C HIS A 88 22.01 -37.70 2.07
N ILE A 89 22.94 -36.84 1.60
CA ILE A 89 22.61 -35.71 0.73
C ILE A 89 21.96 -36.19 -0.57
N GLU A 90 22.48 -37.26 -1.19
CA GLU A 90 21.96 -37.79 -2.45
C GLU A 90 20.54 -38.38 -2.29
N ARG A 91 20.30 -39.16 -1.22
CA ARG A 91 18.97 -39.72 -0.94
C ARG A 91 17.96 -38.63 -0.61
N LYS A 92 18.35 -37.62 0.19
CA LYS A 92 17.51 -36.47 0.50
C LYS A 92 17.19 -35.64 -0.74
N SER A 93 18.16 -35.43 -1.64
CA SER A 93 17.94 -34.76 -2.93
C SER A 93 16.87 -35.50 -3.73
N LYS A 94 17.02 -36.81 -3.93
CA LYS A 94 16.05 -37.63 -4.69
C LYS A 94 14.64 -37.61 -4.08
N LEU A 95 14.53 -37.61 -2.75
CA LEU A 95 13.25 -37.47 -2.07
C LEU A 95 12.59 -36.12 -2.40
N LEU A 96 13.35 -35.03 -2.30
CA LEU A 96 12.84 -33.69 -2.54
C LEU A 96 12.59 -33.41 -4.03
N ASP A 97 13.32 -34.04 -4.95
CA ASP A 97 13.04 -34.02 -6.39
C ASP A 97 11.64 -34.61 -6.70
N LYS A 98 11.27 -35.72 -6.03
CA LYS A 98 9.91 -36.28 -6.12
C LYS A 98 8.85 -35.26 -5.64
N GLU A 99 9.14 -34.47 -4.60
CA GLU A 99 8.24 -33.41 -4.12
C GLU A 99 8.14 -32.23 -5.09
N LEU A 100 9.24 -31.83 -5.73
CA LEU A 100 9.23 -30.80 -6.77
C LEU A 100 8.34 -31.23 -7.94
N LYS A 101 8.40 -32.51 -8.34
CA LYS A 101 7.51 -33.06 -9.37
C LYS A 101 6.04 -33.04 -8.94
N LEU A 102 5.73 -33.53 -7.74
CA LEU A 102 4.36 -33.53 -7.22
C LEU A 102 3.77 -32.11 -7.15
N THR A 103 4.52 -31.16 -6.61
CA THR A 103 4.06 -29.77 -6.51
C THR A 103 3.85 -29.15 -7.88
N GLN A 104 4.70 -29.44 -8.87
CA GLN A 104 4.51 -28.99 -10.24
C GLN A 104 3.22 -29.57 -10.85
N GLU A 105 2.95 -30.88 -10.69
CA GLU A 105 1.70 -31.50 -11.16
C GLU A 105 0.46 -30.89 -10.50
N CYS A 106 0.53 -30.61 -9.20
CA CYS A 106 -0.53 -29.94 -8.45
C CYS A 106 -0.75 -28.50 -8.94
N LEU A 107 0.32 -27.73 -9.16
CA LEU A 107 0.25 -26.34 -9.63
C LEU A 107 -0.24 -26.23 -11.08
N MET A 108 0.06 -27.20 -11.94
CA MET A 108 -0.52 -27.26 -13.28
C MET A 108 -2.04 -27.46 -13.27
N LYS A 109 -2.58 -28.13 -12.25
CA LYS A 109 -4.04 -28.31 -12.07
C LYS A 109 -4.69 -27.13 -11.35
N ASN A 110 -4.03 -26.59 -10.34
CA ASN A 110 -4.49 -25.46 -9.56
C ASN A 110 -3.34 -24.49 -9.27
N PRO A 111 -3.06 -23.55 -10.19
CA PRO A 111 -1.93 -22.62 -10.06
C PRO A 111 -2.11 -21.58 -8.95
N LYS A 112 -3.29 -21.55 -8.30
CA LYS A 112 -3.66 -20.64 -7.21
C LYS A 112 -3.82 -21.38 -5.86
N SER A 113 -3.26 -22.59 -5.76
CA SER A 113 -3.24 -23.36 -4.52
C SER A 113 -2.20 -22.81 -3.55
N TYR A 114 -2.64 -22.19 -2.45
CA TYR A 114 -1.75 -21.77 -1.37
C TYR A 114 -0.89 -22.92 -0.83
N SER A 115 -1.50 -24.08 -0.60
CA SER A 115 -0.81 -25.22 0.01
C SER A 115 0.28 -25.80 -0.90
N SER A 116 0.03 -25.84 -2.21
CA SER A 116 1.02 -26.34 -3.18
C SER A 116 2.22 -25.42 -3.30
N TRP A 117 1.99 -24.09 -3.39
CA TRP A 117 3.08 -23.11 -3.41
C TRP A 117 3.87 -23.10 -2.11
N HIS A 118 3.19 -23.16 -0.97
CA HIS A 118 3.85 -23.21 0.34
C HIS A 118 4.72 -24.46 0.50
N HIS A 119 4.21 -25.65 0.14
CA HIS A 119 4.98 -26.88 0.19
C HIS A 119 6.19 -26.81 -0.76
N ARG A 120 6.01 -26.28 -1.97
CA ARG A 120 7.11 -26.09 -2.93
C ARG A 120 8.20 -25.17 -2.38
N PHE A 121 7.84 -24.05 -1.76
CA PHE A 121 8.80 -23.15 -1.11
C PHE A 121 9.61 -23.86 -0.03
N LEU A 122 8.98 -24.68 0.82
CA LEU A 122 9.68 -25.43 1.85
C LEU A 122 10.65 -26.45 1.25
N VAL A 123 10.22 -27.18 0.22
CA VAL A 123 11.07 -28.13 -0.51
C VAL A 123 12.28 -27.40 -1.10
N VAL A 124 12.07 -26.31 -1.85
CA VAL A 124 13.14 -25.49 -2.43
C VAL A 124 14.11 -24.96 -1.36
N SER A 125 13.60 -24.57 -0.19
CA SER A 125 14.41 -24.01 0.90
C SER A 125 15.28 -25.06 1.61
N GLN A 126 14.87 -26.33 1.59
CA GLN A 126 15.56 -27.43 2.29
C GLN A 126 16.36 -28.33 1.35
N HIS A 127 16.24 -28.15 0.04
CA HIS A 127 16.83 -29.03 -0.96
C HIS A 127 18.34 -28.79 -1.10
N PRO A 128 19.20 -29.78 -0.80
CA PRO A 128 20.65 -29.57 -0.68
C PRO A 128 21.33 -29.25 -2.02
N LYS A 129 20.76 -29.70 -3.14
CA LYS A 129 21.30 -29.52 -4.50
C LYS A 129 20.35 -28.76 -5.43
N ILE A 130 19.59 -27.81 -4.90
CA ILE A 130 18.53 -27.14 -5.68
C ILE A 130 19.09 -26.35 -6.87
N ASN A 131 18.51 -26.54 -8.05
CA ASN A 131 18.83 -25.71 -9.21
C ASN A 131 17.93 -24.46 -9.24
N TYR A 132 18.39 -23.37 -8.62
CA TYR A 132 17.64 -22.10 -8.59
C TYR A 132 17.34 -21.53 -9.99
N LYS A 133 18.17 -21.81 -11.01
CA LYS A 133 17.91 -21.33 -12.37
C LYS A 133 16.68 -22.01 -12.98
N GLU A 134 16.52 -23.30 -12.76
CA GLU A 134 15.33 -24.04 -13.20
C GLU A 134 14.08 -23.58 -12.45
N GLU A 135 14.20 -23.31 -11.15
CA GLU A 135 13.08 -22.82 -10.35
C GLU A 135 12.61 -21.42 -10.78
N LEU A 136 13.54 -20.53 -11.12
CA LEU A 136 13.24 -19.23 -11.69
C LEU A 136 12.64 -19.35 -13.10
N ALA A 137 13.12 -20.30 -13.91
CA ALA A 137 12.53 -20.58 -15.23
C ALA A 137 11.10 -21.13 -15.12
N LEU A 138 10.81 -21.93 -14.09
CA LEU A 138 9.44 -22.35 -13.78
C LEU A 138 8.56 -21.14 -13.45
N CYS A 139 9.07 -20.20 -12.65
CA CYS A 139 8.35 -18.95 -12.37
C CYS A 139 8.09 -18.15 -13.66
N ASP A 140 9.08 -18.04 -14.55
CA ASP A 140 8.94 -17.38 -15.86
C ASP A 140 7.82 -18.02 -16.68
N ASN A 141 7.77 -19.35 -16.74
CA ASN A 141 6.74 -20.09 -17.48
C ASN A 141 5.35 -19.91 -16.84
N ALA A 142 5.25 -19.99 -15.52
CA ALA A 142 3.99 -19.81 -14.81
C ALA A 142 3.44 -18.38 -14.98
N LEU A 143 4.30 -17.36 -14.96
CA LEU A 143 3.93 -15.97 -15.20
C LEU A 143 3.65 -15.67 -16.68
N ALA A 144 4.19 -16.44 -17.62
CA ALA A 144 3.78 -16.37 -19.01
C ALA A 144 2.34 -16.86 -19.22
N LEU A 145 1.90 -17.85 -18.42
CA LEU A 145 0.52 -18.37 -18.45
C LEU A 145 -0.48 -17.47 -17.70
N ASP A 146 -0.12 -16.98 -16.52
CA ASP A 146 -0.89 -16.00 -15.75
C ASP A 146 0.04 -14.97 -15.12
N CYS A 147 0.27 -13.87 -15.84
CA CYS A 147 1.16 -12.79 -15.41
C CYS A 147 0.71 -12.08 -14.12
N ARG A 148 -0.55 -12.32 -13.68
CA ARG A 148 -1.14 -11.75 -12.46
C ARG A 148 -1.20 -12.76 -11.31
N ASN A 149 -0.61 -13.95 -11.47
CA ASN A 149 -0.57 -14.95 -10.41
C ASN A 149 0.34 -14.50 -9.26
N PHE A 150 -0.24 -13.85 -8.25
CA PHE A 150 0.52 -13.32 -7.12
C PHE A 150 1.26 -14.42 -6.33
N HIS A 151 0.75 -15.65 -6.28
CA HIS A 151 1.47 -16.74 -5.62
C HIS A 151 2.80 -17.04 -6.31
N CYS A 152 2.82 -17.05 -7.65
CA CYS A 152 4.04 -17.25 -8.41
C CYS A 152 5.00 -16.07 -8.23
N TRP A 153 4.48 -14.84 -8.16
CA TRP A 153 5.29 -13.66 -7.85
C TRP A 153 5.91 -13.74 -6.44
N ASP A 154 5.15 -14.15 -5.44
CA ASP A 154 5.63 -14.31 -4.06
C ASP A 154 6.70 -15.41 -3.98
N HIS A 155 6.45 -16.54 -4.64
CA HIS A 155 7.41 -17.64 -4.75
C HIS A 155 8.68 -17.20 -5.46
N ARG A 156 8.58 -16.50 -6.59
CA ARG A 156 9.75 -15.95 -7.30
C ARG A 156 10.58 -15.06 -6.39
N ARG A 157 9.98 -14.11 -5.67
CA ARG A 157 10.72 -13.23 -4.74
C ARG A 157 11.46 -14.03 -3.66
N SER A 158 10.85 -15.12 -3.21
CA SER A 158 11.44 -16.01 -2.21
C SER A 158 12.62 -16.80 -2.79
N VAL A 159 12.46 -17.34 -4.00
CA VAL A 159 13.52 -18.05 -4.74
C VAL A 159 14.68 -17.13 -5.11
N ALA A 160 14.41 -15.92 -5.59
CA ALA A 160 15.43 -14.92 -5.91
C ALA A 160 16.29 -14.58 -4.68
N LYS A 161 15.66 -14.44 -3.51
CA LYS A 161 16.37 -14.24 -2.23
C LYS A 161 17.23 -15.44 -1.86
N LEU A 162 16.72 -16.67 -1.97
CA LEU A 162 17.49 -17.88 -1.71
C LEU A 162 18.68 -18.04 -2.68
N ALA A 163 18.47 -17.70 -3.95
CA ALA A 163 19.47 -17.68 -5.00
C ALA A 163 20.47 -16.51 -4.89
N LYS A 164 20.28 -15.61 -3.92
CA LYS A 164 21.09 -14.40 -3.71
C LYS A 164 21.17 -13.50 -4.95
N LEU A 165 20.09 -13.43 -5.73
CA LEU A 165 19.98 -12.42 -6.78
C LEU A 165 19.94 -11.03 -6.15
N ASN A 166 20.55 -10.06 -6.85
CA ASN A 166 20.51 -8.68 -6.42
C ASN A 166 19.22 -7.99 -6.94
N ASP A 167 18.87 -6.85 -6.35
CA ASP A 167 17.67 -6.11 -6.75
C ASP A 167 17.71 -5.63 -8.22
N MET A 168 18.89 -5.47 -8.84
CA MET A 168 19.03 -5.11 -10.26
C MET A 168 18.68 -6.27 -11.20
N ASP A 169 18.97 -7.51 -10.84
CA ASP A 169 18.58 -8.70 -11.60
C ASP A 169 17.05 -8.79 -11.69
N GLU A 170 16.39 -8.57 -10.56
CA GLU A 170 14.93 -8.60 -10.48
C GLU A 170 14.27 -7.34 -11.08
N LEU A 171 14.97 -6.20 -11.08
CA LEU A 171 14.55 -5.02 -11.81
C LEU A 171 14.56 -5.29 -13.33
N SER A 172 15.62 -5.92 -13.83
CA SER A 172 15.76 -6.33 -15.23
C SER A 172 14.69 -7.37 -15.62
N PHE A 173 14.35 -8.27 -14.70
CA PHE A 173 13.23 -9.19 -14.87
C PHE A 173 11.89 -8.45 -15.03
N SER A 174 11.62 -7.44 -14.20
CA SER A 174 10.41 -6.61 -14.32
C SER A 174 10.35 -5.88 -15.66
N ASP A 175 11.48 -5.33 -16.13
CA ASP A 175 11.57 -4.66 -17.43
C ASP A 175 11.25 -5.60 -18.59
N ARG A 176 11.77 -6.83 -18.56
CA ARG A 176 11.47 -7.86 -19.55
C ARG A 176 9.98 -8.20 -19.59
N LEU A 177 9.32 -8.26 -18.42
CA LEU A 177 7.88 -8.55 -18.36
C LEU A 177 7.02 -7.39 -18.82
N ILE A 178 7.38 -6.15 -18.48
CA ILE A 178 6.71 -4.94 -18.98
C ILE A 178 6.88 -4.85 -20.50
N GLY A 179 8.07 -5.08 -21.03
CA GLY A 179 8.32 -5.07 -22.48
C GLY A 179 7.52 -6.12 -23.25
N LYS A 180 7.22 -7.27 -22.64
CA LYS A 180 6.35 -8.30 -23.23
C LYS A 180 4.85 -7.98 -23.09
N ASN A 181 4.46 -7.43 -21.95
CA ASN A 181 3.08 -7.08 -21.64
C ASN A 181 3.04 -5.81 -20.78
N PRO A 182 2.86 -4.63 -21.40
CA PRO A 182 2.85 -3.37 -20.68
C PRO A 182 1.68 -3.24 -19.67
N SER A 183 0.63 -4.04 -19.83
CA SER A 183 -0.51 -4.15 -18.91
C SER A 183 -0.25 -5.02 -17.67
N ASN A 184 0.97 -5.54 -17.49
CA ASN A 184 1.30 -6.39 -16.35
C ASN A 184 1.47 -5.58 -15.06
N TYR A 185 0.37 -5.34 -14.35
CA TYR A 185 0.37 -4.59 -13.08
C TYR A 185 1.34 -5.16 -12.05
N SER A 186 1.46 -6.48 -11.95
CA SER A 186 2.35 -7.11 -10.98
C SER A 186 3.82 -6.79 -11.26
N ALA A 187 4.23 -6.64 -12.54
CA ALA A 187 5.59 -6.24 -12.89
C ALA A 187 5.86 -4.77 -12.53
N TRP A 188 4.93 -3.85 -12.84
CA TRP A 188 5.04 -2.44 -12.43
C TRP A 188 5.04 -2.26 -10.91
N HIS A 189 4.18 -2.99 -10.21
CA HIS A 189 4.18 -3.01 -8.75
C HIS A 189 5.52 -3.51 -8.20
N TYR A 190 6.04 -4.63 -8.72
CA TYR A 190 7.32 -5.16 -8.25
C TYR A 190 8.45 -4.18 -8.49
N ARG A 191 8.48 -3.55 -9.67
CA ARG A 191 9.40 -2.46 -10.01
C ARG A 191 9.34 -1.30 -9.00
N GLY A 192 8.14 -0.82 -8.66
CA GLY A 192 7.93 0.21 -7.64
C GLY A 192 8.41 -0.15 -6.23
N THR A 193 8.49 -1.46 -5.90
CA THR A 193 9.06 -1.92 -4.61
C THR A 193 10.58 -2.11 -4.62
N LEU A 194 11.18 -2.31 -5.80
CA LEU A 194 12.63 -2.53 -5.96
C LEU A 194 13.39 -1.21 -6.02
N LEU A 195 12.86 -0.22 -6.77
CA LEU A 195 13.54 1.05 -7.01
C LEU A 195 13.90 1.79 -5.70
N PRO A 196 13.00 1.96 -4.70
CA PRO A 196 13.37 2.64 -3.47
C PRO A 196 14.55 1.99 -2.72
N LYS A 197 14.64 0.66 -2.74
CA LYS A 197 15.72 -0.09 -2.07
C LYS A 197 17.06 0.11 -2.78
N LEU A 198 17.04 0.08 -4.11
CA LEU A 198 18.23 0.32 -4.93
C LEU A 198 18.76 1.75 -4.74
N GLU A 199 17.86 2.72 -4.57
CA GLU A 199 18.21 4.13 -4.39
C GLU A 199 18.69 4.43 -2.96
N GLU A 200 18.10 3.79 -1.94
CA GLU A 200 18.59 3.86 -0.54
C GLU A 200 20.06 3.41 -0.46
N ASN A 201 20.42 2.31 -1.11
CA ASN A 201 21.80 1.80 -1.15
C ASN A 201 22.78 2.71 -1.93
N ARG A 202 22.29 3.62 -2.78
CA ARG A 202 23.12 4.55 -3.57
C ARG A 202 23.35 5.89 -2.86
N GLN A 203 22.50 6.25 -1.90
CA GLN A 203 22.51 7.55 -1.23
C GLN A 203 23.21 7.45 0.13
N GLU A 204 24.52 7.16 0.14
CA GLU A 204 25.29 7.11 1.39
C GLU A 204 25.38 8.46 2.14
N ASN A 205 25.04 9.61 1.52
CA ASN A 205 25.24 10.93 2.13
C ASN A 205 24.29 12.08 1.67
N SER A 206 23.06 11.82 1.21
CA SER A 206 22.17 12.94 0.83
C SER A 206 20.66 12.71 0.96
N VAL A 207 20.05 13.53 1.83
CA VAL A 207 18.65 14.03 1.89
C VAL A 207 17.51 13.02 1.68
N ASN A 208 16.69 12.80 2.71
CA ASN A 208 15.30 12.29 2.74
C ASN A 208 14.57 12.06 1.37
N ARG A 209 15.03 11.12 0.52
CA ARG A 209 14.46 10.84 -0.81
C ARG A 209 14.30 9.34 -1.03
N LEU A 210 13.17 8.94 -1.63
CA LEU A 210 12.98 7.55 -2.09
C LEU A 210 13.70 7.26 -3.41
N MET A 211 14.01 8.30 -4.21
CA MET A 211 14.58 8.15 -5.55
C MET A 211 15.30 9.42 -6.02
N THR A 212 16.39 9.25 -6.77
CA THR A 212 17.11 10.33 -7.48
C THR A 212 16.27 10.95 -8.59
N ASP A 213 16.63 12.18 -9.00
CA ASP A 213 15.94 12.85 -10.11
C ASP A 213 16.17 12.09 -11.43
N GLU A 214 17.38 11.58 -11.65
CA GLU A 214 17.76 10.81 -12.83
C GLU A 214 16.92 9.54 -12.96
N CYS A 215 16.75 8.81 -11.87
CA CYS A 215 15.92 7.60 -11.83
C CYS A 215 14.44 7.95 -12.06
N LEU A 216 13.91 8.99 -11.40
CA LEU A 216 12.55 9.48 -11.62
C LEU A 216 12.29 9.81 -13.09
N LYS A 217 13.21 10.55 -13.73
CA LYS A 217 13.10 10.90 -15.14
C LYS A 217 13.02 9.67 -16.04
N GLY A 218 13.90 8.69 -15.85
CA GLY A 218 13.89 7.46 -16.65
C GLY A 218 12.60 6.66 -16.48
N GLU A 219 12.04 6.65 -15.27
CA GLU A 219 10.75 5.99 -15.01
C GLU A 219 9.56 6.75 -15.61
N PHE A 220 9.58 8.08 -15.59
CA PHE A 220 8.59 8.90 -16.31
C PHE A 220 8.64 8.65 -17.82
N GLU A 221 9.83 8.71 -18.44
CA GLU A 221 9.98 8.44 -19.87
C GLU A 221 9.40 7.07 -20.26
N LYS A 222 9.68 6.05 -19.45
CA LYS A 222 9.16 4.69 -19.65
C LYS A 222 7.66 4.60 -19.50
N VAL A 223 7.09 5.11 -18.40
CA VAL A 223 5.65 4.97 -18.16
C VAL A 223 4.83 5.82 -19.13
N LEU A 224 5.31 7.02 -19.49
CA LEU A 224 4.63 7.91 -20.43
C LEU A 224 4.59 7.29 -21.84
N HIS A 225 5.68 6.63 -22.27
CA HIS A 225 5.66 5.87 -23.51
C HIS A 225 4.56 4.81 -23.50
N VAL A 226 4.43 4.05 -22.41
CA VAL A 226 3.39 3.01 -22.29
C VAL A 226 1.98 3.61 -22.23
N CYS A 227 1.78 4.70 -21.47
CA CYS A 227 0.50 5.42 -21.45
C CYS A 227 0.09 5.94 -22.83
N GLY A 228 1.05 6.36 -23.67
CA GLY A 228 0.77 6.82 -25.03
C GLY A 228 0.43 5.69 -26.00
N VAL A 229 1.05 4.52 -25.86
CA VAL A 229 0.79 3.35 -26.73
C VAL A 229 -0.46 2.57 -26.30
N ASN A 230 -0.77 2.55 -25.00
CA ASN A 230 -1.89 1.80 -24.43
C ASN A 230 -2.69 2.68 -23.45
N SER A 231 -3.31 3.74 -24.00
CA SER A 231 -4.03 4.77 -23.25
C SER A 231 -5.15 4.22 -22.37
N GLU A 232 -5.84 3.17 -22.80
CA GLU A 232 -6.99 2.59 -22.09
C GLU A 232 -6.60 1.73 -20.88
N ASP A 233 -5.33 1.30 -20.79
CA ASP A 233 -4.88 0.43 -19.71
C ASP A 233 -4.51 1.19 -18.44
N GLN A 234 -5.28 0.97 -17.38
CA GLN A 234 -5.11 1.63 -16.08
C GLN A 234 -3.75 1.37 -15.40
N THR A 235 -3.02 0.33 -15.79
CA THR A 235 -1.81 -0.13 -15.10
C THR A 235 -0.72 0.94 -15.14
N ALA A 236 -0.39 1.42 -16.33
CA ALA A 236 0.64 2.43 -16.51
C ALA A 236 0.23 3.75 -15.87
N TRP A 237 -1.05 4.13 -15.96
CA TRP A 237 -1.59 5.32 -15.29
C TRP A 237 -1.51 5.24 -13.77
N THR A 238 -1.72 4.06 -13.19
CA THR A 238 -1.58 3.85 -11.74
C THR A 238 -0.14 4.00 -11.30
N TYR A 239 0.82 3.47 -12.07
CA TYR A 239 2.25 3.65 -11.82
C TYR A 239 2.68 5.11 -12.02
N CYS A 240 2.20 5.77 -13.08
CA CYS A 240 2.44 7.18 -13.36
C CYS A 240 1.92 8.08 -12.21
N ARG A 241 0.72 7.80 -11.70
CA ARG A 241 0.18 8.49 -10.52
C ARG A 241 1.12 8.37 -9.32
N TRP A 242 1.65 7.19 -9.05
CA TRP A 242 2.62 6.98 -7.97
C TRP A 242 3.91 7.79 -8.19
N LEU A 243 4.45 7.84 -9.42
CA LEU A 243 5.62 8.68 -9.74
C LEU A 243 5.32 10.18 -9.56
N VAL A 244 4.13 10.65 -9.94
CA VAL A 244 3.69 12.04 -9.70
C VAL A 244 3.61 12.32 -8.20
N GLU A 245 3.02 11.43 -7.41
CA GLU A 245 2.95 11.56 -5.96
C GLU A 245 4.35 11.59 -5.32
N LEU A 246 5.29 10.77 -5.82
CA LEU A 246 6.66 10.73 -5.34
C LEU A 246 7.51 11.95 -5.76
N ALA A 247 7.27 12.48 -6.95
CA ALA A 247 7.88 13.71 -7.43
C ALA A 247 7.51 14.93 -6.57
N THR A 248 6.37 14.88 -5.88
CA THR A 248 5.75 16.01 -5.20
C THR A 248 5.73 15.88 -3.67
N ASN A 249 5.59 14.67 -3.15
CA ASN A 249 5.64 14.37 -1.72
C ASN A 249 6.95 13.60 -1.49
N GLY A 250 7.87 14.16 -0.69
CA GLY A 250 9.08 13.45 -0.27
C GLY A 250 8.78 12.19 0.55
N LEU A 251 9.82 11.62 1.18
CA LEU A 251 9.66 10.45 2.06
C LEU A 251 8.60 10.67 3.15
N PRO A 252 7.86 9.62 3.59
CA PRO A 252 7.02 9.68 4.78
C PRO A 252 7.87 10.10 6.00
N ILE A 253 7.62 11.31 6.49
CA ILE A 253 8.23 11.77 7.74
C ILE A 253 7.51 11.07 8.90
N SER A 254 8.24 10.70 9.96
CA SER A 254 7.61 10.20 11.17
C SER A 254 6.53 11.19 11.60
N PRO A 255 5.40 10.75 12.17
CA PRO A 255 4.38 11.67 12.65
C PRO A 255 4.99 12.72 13.59
N GLN A 256 4.79 13.99 13.27
CA GLN A 256 5.31 15.14 14.00
C GLN A 256 4.15 16.05 14.42
N VAL A 257 4.33 16.82 15.49
CA VAL A 257 3.39 17.89 15.83
C VAL A 257 3.52 19.00 14.77
N VAL A 258 2.42 19.30 14.09
CA VAL A 258 2.40 20.29 13.01
C VAL A 258 1.73 21.58 13.44
N ALA A 259 0.75 21.51 14.34
CA ALA A 259 0.13 22.67 14.95
C ALA A 259 -0.37 22.34 16.36
N SER A 260 -0.41 23.35 17.23
CA SER A 260 -0.99 23.22 18.56
C SER A 260 -1.53 24.55 19.07
N ARG A 261 -2.64 24.51 19.82
CA ARG A 261 -3.30 25.69 20.38
C ARG A 261 -3.89 25.36 21.76
N PHE A 262 -3.59 26.19 22.75
CA PHE A 262 -4.33 26.16 24.01
C PHE A 262 -5.75 26.69 23.80
N LEU A 263 -6.74 25.92 24.26
CA LEU A 263 -8.14 26.33 24.28
C LEU A 263 -8.46 27.11 25.56
N ASP A 264 -7.78 26.76 26.65
CA ASP A 264 -7.79 27.44 27.94
C ASP A 264 -6.41 27.27 28.62
N SER A 265 -6.24 27.67 29.88
CA SER A 265 -4.96 27.60 30.59
C SER A 265 -4.46 26.17 30.92
N THR A 266 -5.30 25.16 30.72
CA THR A 266 -5.07 23.75 31.12
C THR A 266 -5.34 22.74 30.01
N THR A 267 -5.99 23.16 28.92
CA THR A 267 -6.40 22.31 27.81
C THR A 267 -5.74 22.77 26.52
N VAL A 268 -5.08 21.84 25.83
CA VAL A 268 -4.38 22.07 24.57
C VAL A 268 -4.84 21.11 23.49
N LEU A 269 -5.12 21.65 22.31
CA LEU A 269 -5.39 20.90 21.09
C LEU A 269 -4.08 20.72 20.33
N VAL A 270 -3.75 19.48 20.03
CA VAL A 270 -2.52 19.08 19.32
C VAL A 270 -2.90 18.42 17.99
N VAL A 271 -2.24 18.84 16.91
CA VAL A 271 -2.41 18.28 15.56
C VAL A 271 -1.11 17.62 15.12
N PHE A 272 -1.20 16.36 14.71
CA PHE A 272 -0.09 15.60 14.13
C PHE A 272 -0.13 15.61 12.59
N SER A 273 1.04 15.43 11.96
CA SER A 273 1.17 15.28 10.51
C SER A 273 0.54 14.00 9.97
N GLU A 274 0.28 13.01 10.82
CA GLU A 274 -0.44 11.76 10.54
C GLU A 274 -1.22 11.30 11.78
N ALA A 275 -2.14 10.34 11.62
CA ALA A 275 -2.85 9.78 12.76
C ALA A 275 -1.93 8.96 13.68
N VAL A 276 -1.89 9.31 14.96
CA VAL A 276 -1.03 8.67 15.98
C VAL A 276 -1.87 8.04 17.09
N ASN A 277 -1.33 7.04 17.78
CA ASN A 277 -1.96 6.46 18.95
C ASN A 277 -1.57 7.21 20.25
N LYS A 278 -2.31 6.93 21.33
CA LYS A 278 -2.06 7.52 22.66
C LYS A 278 -0.63 7.34 23.16
N GLN A 279 0.01 6.21 22.88
CA GLN A 279 1.39 5.97 23.32
C GLN A 279 2.37 6.90 22.62
N MET A 280 2.19 7.13 21.32
CA MET A 280 3.02 8.07 20.57
C MET A 280 2.82 9.51 21.06
N VAL A 281 1.59 9.90 21.38
CA VAL A 281 1.31 11.20 22.02
C VAL A 281 2.08 11.32 23.34
N LYS A 282 2.03 10.28 24.19
CA LYS A 282 2.78 10.25 25.46
C LYS A 282 4.29 10.41 25.27
N ASN A 283 4.83 9.78 24.25
CA ASN A 283 6.26 9.84 23.92
C ASN A 283 6.68 11.15 23.23
N THR A 284 5.72 11.99 22.79
CA THR A 284 5.99 13.23 22.05
C THR A 284 6.18 14.44 22.98
N PHE A 285 5.63 14.38 24.19
CA PHE A 285 5.61 15.51 25.12
C PHE A 285 6.18 15.13 26.48
N LEU A 286 6.75 16.12 27.17
CA LEU A 286 7.11 15.99 28.57
C LEU A 286 5.93 16.47 29.42
N PHE A 287 5.45 15.60 30.32
CA PHE A 287 4.36 15.90 31.24
C PHE A 287 4.89 16.03 32.67
N ASP A 288 4.15 16.77 33.48
CA ASP A 288 4.38 16.84 34.93
C ASP A 288 3.86 15.55 35.57
N ASP A 289 4.76 14.74 36.15
CA ASP A 289 4.42 13.46 36.79
C ASP A 289 3.43 13.60 37.95
N SER A 290 3.28 14.80 38.51
CA SER A 290 2.30 15.08 39.57
C SER A 290 0.86 15.24 39.06
N LYS A 291 0.66 15.39 37.74
CA LYS A 291 -0.65 15.64 37.13
C LYS A 291 -1.19 14.43 36.39
N LEU A 292 -2.46 14.12 36.63
CA LEU A 292 -3.18 13.14 35.82
C LEU A 292 -3.63 13.78 34.51
N ILE A 293 -2.85 13.57 33.45
CA ILE A 293 -3.17 14.10 32.11
C ILE A 293 -4.29 13.28 31.46
N LYS A 294 -5.32 13.98 30.98
CA LYS A 294 -6.40 13.37 30.20
C LYS A 294 -6.07 13.50 28.71
N PHE A 295 -6.26 12.41 27.96
CA PHE A 295 -6.03 12.36 26.52
C PHE A 295 -7.34 12.00 25.83
N GLU A 296 -7.82 12.84 24.92
CA GLU A 296 -9.02 12.57 24.13
C GLU A 296 -8.69 12.66 22.63
N SER A 297 -9.13 11.67 21.87
CA SER A 297 -8.99 11.67 20.41
C SER A 297 -10.19 12.36 19.76
N ILE A 298 -9.91 13.27 18.82
CA ILE A 298 -10.94 13.95 18.02
C ILE A 298 -10.96 13.33 16.61
N SER A 299 -12.09 12.74 16.23
CA SER A 299 -12.30 12.12 14.92
C SER A 299 -13.67 12.51 14.36
N PRO A 300 -13.78 12.78 13.04
CA PRO A 300 -15.06 13.01 12.38
C PRO A 300 -15.91 11.72 12.31
N PHE A 301 -15.32 10.54 12.50
CA PHE A 301 -15.99 9.25 12.41
C PHE A 301 -16.62 8.79 13.73
N LYS A 302 -16.92 9.71 14.66
CA LYS A 302 -17.56 9.40 15.94
C LYS A 302 -19.05 9.07 15.71
N THR A 303 -19.34 7.92 15.12
CA THR A 303 -20.70 7.50 14.72
C THR A 303 -21.27 6.37 15.56
N SER A 304 -20.61 5.99 16.65
CA SER A 304 -21.00 4.81 17.44
C SER A 304 -20.77 5.02 18.94
N ASN A 305 -21.83 4.82 19.73
CA ASN A 305 -21.80 4.77 21.20
C ASN A 305 -20.93 3.60 21.72
N TYR A 306 -20.43 2.72 20.86
CA TYR A 306 -19.63 1.56 21.22
C TYR A 306 -18.11 1.82 21.21
N VAL A 307 -17.66 3.00 20.76
CA VAL A 307 -16.22 3.36 20.75
C VAL A 307 -16.02 4.65 21.55
N SER A 308 -15.55 4.52 22.79
CA SER A 308 -15.28 5.65 23.69
C SER A 308 -13.96 6.38 23.38
N GLU A 309 -12.98 5.71 22.75
CA GLU A 309 -11.67 6.29 22.41
C GLU A 309 -11.16 5.67 21.09
N PHE A 310 -10.73 6.50 20.13
CA PHE A 310 -10.10 6.00 18.91
C PHE A 310 -8.65 5.59 19.19
N LYS A 311 -8.26 4.42 18.69
CA LYS A 311 -6.90 3.91 18.82
C LYS A 311 -5.86 4.82 18.15
N TYR A 312 -6.24 5.50 17.07
CA TYR A 312 -5.40 6.45 16.34
C TYR A 312 -6.20 7.70 16.01
N SER A 313 -5.59 8.87 16.17
CA SER A 313 -6.16 10.15 15.78
C SER A 313 -5.08 11.13 15.35
N ARG A 314 -5.43 12.01 14.40
CA ARG A 314 -4.58 13.13 13.98
C ARG A 314 -4.67 14.29 14.97
N VAL A 315 -5.86 14.51 15.53
CA VAL A 315 -6.16 15.60 16.45
C VAL A 315 -6.41 15.03 17.85
N TRP A 316 -5.70 15.58 18.83
CA TRP A 316 -5.78 15.18 20.23
C TRP A 316 -6.07 16.38 21.11
N LEU A 317 -6.91 16.18 22.12
CA LEU A 317 -7.13 17.13 23.21
C LEU A 317 -6.42 16.61 24.45
N LEU A 318 -5.55 17.43 25.03
CA LEU A 318 -4.83 17.12 26.25
C LEU A 318 -5.30 18.08 27.36
N SER A 319 -5.82 17.54 28.45
CA SER A 319 -6.29 18.34 29.60
C SER A 319 -5.44 18.11 30.84
N ASN A 320 -5.51 19.07 31.78
CA ASN A 320 -4.67 19.15 32.97
C ASN A 320 -3.18 19.40 32.67
N ILE A 321 -2.90 20.10 31.57
CA ILE A 321 -1.56 20.40 31.08
C ILE A 321 -0.97 21.62 31.80
N SER A 322 0.35 21.61 32.02
CA SER A 322 1.11 22.77 32.49
C SER A 322 1.48 23.69 31.31
N ASN A 323 1.53 25.00 31.55
CA ASN A 323 2.04 25.97 30.59
C ASN A 323 3.49 26.36 30.97
N PRO A 324 4.48 26.24 30.06
CA PRO A 324 4.39 25.72 28.69
C PRO A 324 4.35 24.18 28.61
N LEU A 325 3.75 23.66 27.54
CA LEU A 325 3.86 22.24 27.18
C LEU A 325 5.13 22.03 26.35
N LEU A 326 5.99 21.10 26.79
CA LEU A 326 7.29 20.85 26.17
C LEU A 326 7.22 19.65 25.22
N ILE A 327 7.77 19.80 24.01
CA ILE A 327 7.91 18.71 23.03
C ILE A 327 9.25 18.01 23.26
N SER A 328 9.22 16.69 23.49
CA SER A 328 10.41 15.85 23.53
C SER A 328 10.78 15.47 22.10
N THR A 329 11.69 16.20 21.48
CA THR A 329 12.19 15.87 20.13
C THR A 329 12.93 14.53 20.17
N LEU A 330 12.45 13.55 19.41
CA LEU A 330 13.26 12.43 18.92
C LEU A 330 13.40 12.63 17.42
N ASP A 331 14.52 13.19 16.97
CA ASP A 331 14.80 13.26 15.55
C ASP A 331 15.27 11.89 15.04
N LYS A 332 15.01 11.60 13.76
CA LYS A 332 15.16 10.28 13.13
C LYS A 332 16.58 9.68 13.15
N GLU A 333 17.59 10.43 13.61
CA GLU A 333 18.99 9.98 13.70
C GLU A 333 19.46 9.64 15.12
N GLY A 334 18.62 9.72 16.16
CA GLY A 334 19.09 9.48 17.53
C GLY A 334 20.15 10.50 18.00
N LYS A 335 20.33 11.60 17.27
CA LYS A 335 21.00 12.79 17.75
C LYS A 335 19.97 13.68 18.42
N ASN A 336 20.20 13.96 19.70
CA ASN A 336 19.49 14.98 20.46
C ASN A 336 19.65 16.31 19.72
N ASP A 337 18.63 16.73 18.97
CA ASP A 337 18.47 18.14 18.68
C ASP A 337 18.07 18.78 20.02
N SER A 338 19.04 19.43 20.67
CA SER A 338 18.99 19.89 22.05
C SER A 338 17.99 21.04 22.31
N GLU A 339 17.17 21.40 21.34
CA GLU A 339 16.14 22.43 21.48
C GLU A 339 14.78 21.82 21.82
N ILE A 340 14.44 21.83 23.11
CA ILE A 340 13.07 21.58 23.57
C ILE A 340 12.16 22.68 22.98
N LYS A 341 11.28 22.30 22.04
CA LYS A 341 10.25 23.21 21.51
C LYS A 341 9.13 23.39 22.54
N GLN A 342 8.75 24.65 22.80
CA GLN A 342 7.75 25.01 23.80
C GLN A 342 6.44 25.46 23.15
N ILE A 343 5.31 24.92 23.60
CA ILE A 343 3.96 25.37 23.24
C ILE A 343 3.43 26.23 24.40
N ASN A 344 3.02 27.45 24.09
CA ASN A 344 2.59 28.44 25.09
C ASN A 344 1.11 28.76 24.95
N VAL A 345 0.45 29.13 26.05
CA VAL A 345 -0.98 29.50 26.05
C VAL A 345 -1.29 30.67 25.11
N ASP A 346 -0.40 31.67 25.05
CA ASP A 346 -0.66 32.92 24.32
C ASP A 346 -0.39 32.83 22.80
N LYS A 347 0.13 31.71 22.30
CA LYS A 347 0.55 31.57 20.89
C LYS A 347 0.24 30.18 20.33
N ILE A 348 -0.27 30.15 19.10
CA ILE A 348 -0.38 28.91 18.33
C ILE A 348 1.03 28.44 17.96
N PHE A 349 1.38 27.20 18.29
CA PHE A 349 2.56 26.55 17.76
C PHE A 349 2.28 26.06 16.35
N ILE A 350 3.18 26.35 15.41
CA ILE A 350 3.04 26.00 14.00
C ILE A 350 4.38 25.53 13.46
N ASN A 351 4.40 24.32 12.89
CA ASN A 351 5.51 23.87 12.07
C ASN A 351 5.43 24.57 10.70
N LYS A 352 6.07 25.75 10.62
CA LYS A 352 6.04 26.59 9.41
C LYS A 352 6.50 25.85 8.16
N PHE A 353 7.57 25.05 8.28
CA PHE A 353 8.11 24.25 7.18
C PHE A 353 7.07 23.25 6.66
N TYR A 354 6.46 22.46 7.55
CA TYR A 354 5.42 21.49 7.17
C TYR A 354 4.23 22.16 6.49
N PHE A 355 3.70 23.25 7.03
CA PHE A 355 2.56 23.96 6.45
C PHE A 355 2.88 24.56 5.09
N GLN A 356 4.08 25.14 4.95
CA GLN A 356 4.56 25.62 3.66
C GLN A 356 4.72 24.47 2.67
N GLU A 357 5.28 23.33 3.05
CA GLU A 357 5.37 22.15 2.16
C GLU A 357 3.99 21.64 1.75
N LYS A 358 3.07 21.52 2.70
CA LYS A 358 1.77 20.84 2.50
C LYS A 358 0.77 21.68 1.72
N PHE A 359 0.73 22.98 1.98
CA PHE A 359 -0.34 23.87 1.50
C PHE A 359 0.16 24.96 0.54
N SER A 360 1.46 25.18 0.40
CA SER A 360 1.93 26.12 -0.62
C SER A 360 1.76 25.50 -2.00
N SER A 361 1.19 26.29 -2.90
CA SER A 361 0.86 25.96 -4.29
C SER A 361 1.97 26.30 -5.28
N SER A 362 3.17 26.66 -4.80
CA SER A 362 4.23 27.15 -5.69
C SER A 362 4.86 26.01 -6.51
N ALA A 363 4.76 26.12 -7.84
CA ALA A 363 5.57 25.37 -8.82
C ALA A 363 7.04 25.29 -8.40
N VAL A 364 7.55 26.39 -7.83
CA VAL A 364 8.94 26.65 -7.43
C VAL A 364 9.55 25.55 -6.54
N LYS A 365 8.74 24.78 -5.79
CA LYS A 365 9.22 23.70 -4.92
C LYS A 365 9.43 22.36 -5.61
N ILE A 366 8.77 22.14 -6.74
CA ILE A 366 9.03 20.96 -7.56
C ILE A 366 10.39 21.19 -8.21
N ARG A 367 11.30 20.24 -8.06
CA ARG A 367 12.64 20.30 -8.66
C ARG A 367 12.50 20.39 -10.19
N GLU A 368 13.49 21.00 -10.84
CA GLU A 368 13.44 21.25 -12.29
C GLU A 368 13.21 19.98 -13.12
N LEU A 369 13.81 18.86 -12.73
CA LEU A 369 13.66 17.62 -13.48
C LEU A 369 12.25 16.98 -13.32
N PRO A 370 11.70 16.83 -12.10
CA PRO A 370 10.30 16.46 -11.94
C PRO A 370 9.31 17.43 -12.61
N LYS A 371 9.56 18.75 -12.59
CA LYS A 371 8.73 19.72 -13.35
C LYS A 371 8.68 19.38 -14.83
N LYS A 372 9.84 19.10 -15.43
CA LYS A 372 9.94 18.71 -16.84
C LYS A 372 9.12 17.44 -17.12
N CYS A 373 9.23 16.43 -16.25
CA CYS A 373 8.47 15.19 -16.39
C CYS A 373 6.94 15.41 -16.31
N LEU A 374 6.49 16.32 -15.42
CA LEU A 374 5.08 16.69 -15.34
C LEU A 374 4.59 17.45 -16.58
N ASN A 375 5.43 18.30 -17.18
CA ASN A 375 5.12 18.96 -18.44
C ASN A 375 5.02 17.95 -19.60
N ASP A 376 5.90 16.95 -19.64
CA ASP A 376 5.84 15.86 -20.63
C ASP A 376 4.53 15.04 -20.48
N LEU A 377 4.10 14.78 -19.24
CA LEU A 377 2.80 14.16 -18.94
C LEU A 377 1.62 15.03 -19.42
N ILE A 378 1.64 16.34 -19.13
CA ILE A 378 0.59 17.27 -19.57
C ILE A 378 0.48 17.26 -21.10
N LYS A 379 1.62 17.30 -21.80
CA LYS A 379 1.66 17.23 -23.26
C LYS A 379 1.01 15.94 -23.76
N LEU A 380 1.43 14.79 -23.22
CA LEU A 380 0.84 13.49 -23.58
C LEU A 380 -0.68 13.47 -23.38
N CYS A 381 -1.16 13.94 -22.22
CA CYS A 381 -2.59 13.96 -21.95
C CYS A 381 -3.36 14.88 -22.91
N ASN A 382 -2.83 16.06 -23.23
CA ASN A 382 -3.43 16.98 -24.18
C ASN A 382 -3.49 16.41 -25.61
N ASP A 383 -2.53 15.56 -25.98
CA ASP A 383 -2.54 14.86 -27.27
C ASP A 383 -3.59 13.73 -27.29
N LEU A 384 -3.83 13.05 -26.16
CA LEU A 384 -4.75 11.90 -26.05
C LEU A 384 -6.23 12.30 -25.88
N ILE A 385 -6.54 13.27 -25.01
CA ILE A 385 -7.92 13.63 -24.61
C ILE A 385 -8.83 14.06 -25.78
N PRO A 386 -8.36 14.79 -26.80
CA PRO A 386 -9.20 15.15 -27.95
C PRO A 386 -9.60 13.95 -28.81
N VAL A 387 -8.83 12.86 -28.74
CA VAL A 387 -9.04 11.66 -29.56
C VAL A 387 -9.97 10.68 -28.86
N GLU A 388 -9.85 10.56 -27.54
CA GLU A 388 -10.60 9.59 -26.72
C GLU A 388 -11.04 10.26 -25.40
N ASP A 389 -12.27 9.99 -24.96
CA ASP A 389 -12.75 10.37 -23.63
C ASP A 389 -12.12 9.49 -22.54
N ASN A 390 -10.79 9.56 -22.42
CA ASN A 390 -9.99 8.71 -21.56
C ASN A 390 -9.98 9.27 -20.12
N PRO A 391 -10.61 8.58 -19.15
CA PRO A 391 -10.68 9.07 -17.76
C PRO A 391 -9.33 9.09 -17.07
N TRP A 392 -8.38 8.26 -17.49
CA TRP A 392 -7.05 8.18 -16.88
C TRP A 392 -6.18 9.36 -17.29
N ALA A 393 -6.12 9.67 -18.59
CA ALA A 393 -5.41 10.82 -19.11
C ALA A 393 -5.99 12.13 -18.55
N LEU A 394 -7.32 12.25 -18.48
CA LEU A 394 -7.98 13.42 -17.91
C LEU A 394 -7.70 13.59 -16.41
N ALA A 395 -7.71 12.50 -15.64
CA ALA A 395 -7.37 12.53 -14.22
C ALA A 395 -5.87 12.84 -13.99
N ALA A 396 -4.98 12.34 -14.85
CA ALA A 396 -3.54 12.61 -14.79
C ALA A 396 -3.22 14.07 -15.15
N LEU A 397 -3.82 14.60 -16.22
CA LEU A 397 -3.74 16.01 -16.61
C LEU A 397 -4.16 16.92 -15.46
N THR A 398 -5.35 16.68 -14.91
CA THR A 398 -5.93 17.48 -13.84
C THR A 398 -5.01 17.56 -12.63
N ARG A 399 -4.39 16.43 -12.26
CA ARG A 399 -3.41 16.39 -11.17
C ARG A 399 -2.11 17.11 -11.51
N ALA A 400 -1.51 16.83 -12.66
CA ALA A 400 -0.23 17.41 -13.06
C ALA A 400 -0.30 18.94 -13.18
N MET A 401 -1.35 19.46 -13.82
CA MET A 401 -1.57 20.89 -13.97
C MET A 401 -1.75 21.59 -12.62
N PHE A 402 -2.57 21.02 -11.72
CA PHE A 402 -2.77 21.63 -10.41
C PHE A 402 -1.49 21.60 -9.55
N LEU A 403 -0.65 20.57 -9.69
CA LEU A 403 0.63 20.48 -8.99
C LEU A 403 1.63 21.53 -9.48
N LEU A 404 1.65 21.83 -10.79
CA LEU A 404 2.54 22.85 -11.34
C LEU A 404 2.02 24.28 -11.10
N GLU A 405 0.72 24.52 -11.30
CA GLU A 405 0.17 25.87 -11.34
C GLU A 405 -1.11 26.03 -10.50
N GLY A 406 -1.18 25.42 -9.31
CA GLY A 406 -2.39 25.43 -8.47
C GLY A 406 -2.91 26.82 -8.07
N ASN A 407 -2.06 27.86 -8.11
CA ASN A 407 -2.45 29.27 -7.91
C ASN A 407 -3.00 29.97 -9.14
N ASN A 408 -2.78 29.42 -10.33
CA ASN A 408 -3.24 30.04 -11.56
C ASN A 408 -4.77 29.86 -11.64
N LYS A 409 -5.48 30.99 -11.76
CA LYS A 409 -6.95 31.00 -11.87
C LYS A 409 -7.43 30.16 -13.06
N GLN A 410 -6.75 30.21 -14.20
CA GLN A 410 -7.11 29.43 -15.39
C GLN A 410 -6.94 27.93 -15.15
N THR A 411 -5.83 27.54 -14.52
CA THR A 411 -5.55 26.14 -14.15
C THR A 411 -6.59 25.59 -13.19
N PHE A 412 -7.04 26.40 -12.22
CA PHE A 412 -8.11 26.00 -11.31
C PHE A 412 -9.45 25.79 -12.02
N GLU A 413 -9.87 26.71 -12.89
CA GLU A 413 -11.13 26.54 -13.64
C GLU A 413 -11.06 25.32 -14.56
N LEU A 414 -9.92 25.09 -15.22
CA LEU A 414 -9.75 23.90 -16.04
C LEU A 414 -9.78 22.61 -15.22
N ALA A 415 -9.16 22.58 -14.04
CA ALA A 415 -9.22 21.43 -13.14
C ALA A 415 -10.67 21.13 -12.71
N LYS A 416 -11.45 22.18 -12.44
CA LYS A 416 -12.88 22.07 -12.13
C LYS A 416 -13.68 21.49 -13.29
N ASP A 417 -13.48 22.01 -14.50
CA ASP A 417 -14.15 21.51 -15.72
C ASP A 417 -13.80 20.05 -15.98
N ASN A 418 -12.52 19.68 -15.83
CA ASN A 418 -12.06 18.31 -15.98
C ASN A 418 -12.69 17.37 -14.95
N CYS A 419 -12.79 17.77 -13.67
CA CYS A 419 -13.45 16.98 -12.64
C CYS A 419 -14.95 16.79 -12.91
N GLU A 420 -15.64 17.81 -13.42
CA GLU A 420 -17.04 17.66 -13.85
C GLU A 420 -17.18 16.72 -15.05
N LYS A 421 -16.22 16.74 -15.99
CA LYS A 421 -16.18 15.76 -17.09
C LYS A 421 -15.91 14.35 -16.57
N LEU A 422 -14.96 14.18 -15.65
CA LEU A 422 -14.64 12.90 -15.00
C LEU A 422 -15.85 12.29 -14.28
N LYS A 423 -16.62 13.09 -13.54
CA LYS A 423 -17.87 12.65 -12.89
C LYS A 423 -18.90 12.08 -13.87
N LYS A 424 -18.91 12.55 -15.12
CA LYS A 424 -19.83 12.06 -16.16
C LYS A 424 -19.35 10.74 -16.78
N ILE A 425 -18.08 10.66 -17.13
CA ILE A 425 -17.50 9.48 -17.81
C ILE A 425 -17.14 8.34 -16.84
N ASP A 426 -16.98 8.64 -15.56
CA ASP A 426 -16.60 7.70 -14.50
C ASP A 426 -17.42 7.92 -13.21
N SER A 427 -18.74 7.79 -13.36
CA SER A 427 -19.72 8.12 -12.32
C SER A 427 -19.57 7.32 -11.02
N GLN A 428 -19.00 6.13 -11.07
CA GLN A 428 -18.74 5.28 -9.90
C GLN A 428 -17.69 5.89 -8.96
N ARG A 429 -16.81 6.78 -9.48
CA ARG A 429 -15.78 7.48 -8.70
C ARG A 429 -16.08 8.97 -8.53
N SER A 430 -17.32 9.41 -8.77
CA SER A 430 -17.75 10.80 -8.65
C SER A 430 -17.33 11.47 -7.33
N LYS A 431 -17.51 10.78 -6.21
CA LYS A 431 -17.13 11.29 -4.88
C LYS A 431 -15.63 11.53 -4.72
N MET A 432 -14.80 10.69 -5.32
CA MET A 432 -13.34 10.86 -5.31
C MET A 432 -12.93 12.15 -6.05
N TYR A 433 -13.64 12.51 -7.13
CA TYR A 433 -13.36 13.74 -7.87
C TYR A 433 -13.84 14.99 -7.13
N GLU A 434 -14.96 14.90 -6.40
CA GLU A 434 -15.40 15.97 -5.50
C GLU A 434 -14.36 16.23 -4.40
N GLU A 435 -13.88 15.18 -3.73
CA GLU A 435 -12.84 15.30 -2.70
C GLU A 435 -11.52 15.85 -3.23
N LEU A 436 -11.16 15.49 -4.48
CA LEU A 436 -10.00 16.06 -5.15
C LEU A 436 -10.17 17.56 -5.39
N MET A 437 -11.34 17.98 -5.87
CA MET A 437 -11.65 19.40 -6.08
C MET A 437 -11.71 20.19 -4.77
N ASP A 438 -12.23 19.60 -3.69
CA ASP A 438 -12.22 20.23 -2.37
C ASP A 438 -10.81 20.53 -1.90
N LYS A 439 -9.89 19.57 -2.10
CA LYS A 439 -8.47 19.75 -1.78
C LYS A 439 -7.89 20.91 -2.59
N TYR A 440 -8.21 20.99 -3.88
CA TYR A 440 -7.73 22.05 -4.76
C TYR A 440 -8.28 23.41 -4.39
N HIS A 441 -9.56 23.47 -4.02
CA HIS A 441 -10.22 24.68 -3.56
C HIS A 441 -9.61 25.20 -2.26
N LEU A 442 -9.35 24.30 -1.30
CA LEU A 442 -8.65 24.65 -0.06
C LEU A 442 -7.26 25.23 -0.34
N ILE A 443 -6.45 24.54 -1.16
CA ILE A 443 -5.10 25.01 -1.50
C ILE A 443 -5.16 26.38 -2.16
N LYS A 444 -6.04 26.59 -3.14
CA LYS A 444 -6.22 27.89 -3.78
C LYS A 444 -6.60 28.96 -2.76
N SER A 445 -7.60 28.71 -1.92
CA SER A 445 -8.11 29.68 -0.95
C SER A 445 -7.08 30.03 0.14
N LEU A 446 -6.19 29.10 0.51
CA LEU A 446 -5.07 29.40 1.40
C LEU A 446 -4.01 30.28 0.74
N ASN A 447 -3.85 30.20 -0.58
CA ASN A 447 -2.82 30.95 -1.30
C ASN A 447 -3.36 32.21 -2.01
N GLU A 448 -4.64 32.54 -1.85
CA GLU A 448 -5.21 33.80 -2.33
C GLU A 448 -4.53 34.99 -1.61
N GLU A 449 -4.07 35.98 -2.40
CA GLU A 449 -3.46 37.20 -1.88
C GLU A 449 -4.52 38.19 -1.43
N PHE A 450 -4.32 38.77 -0.24
CA PHE A 450 -5.17 39.86 0.24
C PHE A 450 -4.72 41.21 -0.31
N SER A 451 -5.66 42.14 -0.46
CA SER A 451 -5.37 43.55 -0.81
C SER A 451 -4.41 44.23 0.18
N SER A 452 -4.32 43.73 1.42
CA SER A 452 -3.38 44.19 2.45
C SER A 452 -1.96 43.66 2.27
N GLY A 453 -1.70 42.82 1.27
CA GLY A 453 -0.46 42.04 1.11
C GLY A 453 -0.49 40.71 1.88
N GLY A 454 0.26 39.74 1.35
CA GLY A 454 0.40 38.38 1.89
C GLY A 454 -0.78 37.46 1.56
N THR A 455 -0.53 36.15 1.61
CA THR A 455 -1.57 35.12 1.45
C THR A 455 -2.20 34.76 2.80
N ARG A 456 -3.39 34.17 2.78
CA ARG A 456 -4.02 33.57 3.98
C ARG A 456 -3.12 32.56 4.67
N LEU A 457 -2.43 31.72 3.92
CA LEU A 457 -1.46 30.76 4.46
C LEU A 457 -0.36 31.46 5.26
N ASN A 458 0.20 32.56 4.74
CA ASN A 458 1.26 33.30 5.46
C ASN A 458 0.73 33.91 6.75
N LYS A 459 -0.45 34.55 6.71
CA LYS A 459 -1.07 35.13 7.90
C LYS A 459 -1.42 34.08 8.96
N LEU A 460 -1.90 32.90 8.55
CA LEU A 460 -2.10 31.76 9.45
C LEU A 460 -0.80 31.29 10.08
N ILE A 461 0.26 31.11 9.28
CA ILE A 461 1.60 30.67 9.74
C ILE A 461 2.24 31.67 10.70
N GLU A 462 1.94 32.96 10.55
CA GLU A 462 2.40 34.02 11.44
C GLU A 462 1.55 34.14 12.72
N GLY A 463 0.41 33.45 12.79
CA GLY A 463 -0.52 33.52 13.91
C GLY A 463 -1.41 34.78 13.90
N ASN A 464 -1.50 35.46 12.76
CA ASN A 464 -2.19 36.74 12.60
C ASN A 464 -3.64 36.60 12.11
N GLU A 465 -4.11 35.38 11.83
CA GLU A 465 -5.44 35.11 11.26
C GLU A 465 -6.01 33.79 11.82
N GLN A 466 -7.34 33.67 11.79
CA GLN A 466 -8.08 32.43 12.10
C GLN A 466 -8.84 31.97 10.86
N LEU A 467 -9.06 30.67 10.73
CA LEU A 467 -9.70 30.07 9.56
C LEU A 467 -11.22 30.04 9.74
N ASN A 468 -11.94 30.85 8.94
CA ASN A 468 -13.40 30.78 8.84
C ASN A 468 -13.81 29.81 7.72
N LEU A 469 -14.35 28.65 8.08
CA LEU A 469 -14.71 27.62 7.11
C LEU A 469 -15.90 28.00 6.21
N LYS A 470 -16.80 28.89 6.66
CA LYS A 470 -17.93 29.35 5.83
C LYS A 470 -17.47 30.11 4.59
N GLU A 471 -16.29 30.72 4.64
CA GLU A 471 -15.71 31.50 3.53
C GLU A 471 -14.99 30.62 2.50
N ILE A 472 -14.66 29.36 2.84
CA ILE A 472 -13.74 28.52 2.06
C ILE A 472 -14.50 27.44 1.27
N GLY A 473 -15.81 27.29 1.46
CA GLY A 473 -16.65 26.43 0.60
C GLY A 473 -16.29 24.93 0.60
N ILE A 474 -15.59 24.44 1.64
CA ILE A 474 -15.13 23.05 1.73
C ILE A 474 -16.25 22.15 2.26
N ILE A 475 -16.41 20.97 1.65
CA ILE A 475 -17.42 19.98 2.05
C ILE A 475 -16.83 18.74 2.75
N SER A 476 -15.49 18.60 2.85
CA SER A 476 -14.81 17.45 3.48
C SER A 476 -13.90 17.83 4.66
N PHE A 477 -14.01 17.09 5.76
CA PHE A 477 -13.25 17.30 7.00
C PHE A 477 -11.77 16.86 6.90
N ASP A 478 -11.47 15.84 6.07
CA ASP A 478 -10.11 15.27 6.01
C ASP A 478 -9.07 16.29 5.61
N ASN A 479 -9.44 17.20 4.69
CA ASN A 479 -8.59 18.30 4.22
C ASN A 479 -8.43 19.43 5.26
N ILE A 480 -9.32 19.52 6.26
CA ILE A 480 -9.33 20.57 7.29
C ILE A 480 -8.65 20.12 8.59
N SER A 481 -8.53 18.80 8.82
CA SER A 481 -7.96 18.24 10.05
C SER A 481 -6.56 18.75 10.42
N LEU A 482 -5.73 19.06 9.42
CA LEU A 482 -4.41 19.68 9.61
C LEU A 482 -4.51 21.15 10.04
N LEU A 483 -5.59 21.83 9.66
CA LEU A 483 -5.85 23.24 9.97
C LEU A 483 -6.64 23.42 11.27
N SER A 484 -6.96 22.34 12.00
CA SER A 484 -7.85 22.39 13.17
C SER A 484 -7.42 23.37 14.26
N ALA A 485 -6.11 23.61 14.43
CA ALA A 485 -5.61 24.58 15.40
C ALA A 485 -5.97 26.05 15.06
N PHE A 486 -6.32 26.35 13.81
CA PHE A 486 -6.63 27.70 13.33
C PHE A 486 -8.12 28.02 13.34
N ILE A 487 -8.98 27.05 13.60
CA ILE A 487 -10.42 27.23 13.55
C ILE A 487 -10.86 27.85 14.88
N SER A 488 -11.55 28.99 14.80
CA SER A 488 -11.95 29.79 15.96
C SER A 488 -13.38 29.50 16.42
N ASP A 489 -14.28 29.34 15.47
CA ASP A 489 -15.64 28.87 15.69
C ASP A 489 -15.72 27.38 15.29
N LEU A 490 -15.54 26.50 16.27
CA LEU A 490 -15.99 25.11 16.18
C LEU A 490 -17.52 25.00 16.29
N ASN A 491 -18.30 25.96 15.78
CA ASN A 491 -19.73 25.79 15.43
C ASN A 491 -19.88 24.90 14.18
N LEU A 492 -19.11 23.83 14.17
CA LEU A 492 -19.00 22.80 13.14
C LEU A 492 -19.93 21.62 13.40
N ILE A 493 -20.63 21.62 14.55
CA ILE A 493 -21.72 20.69 14.83
C ILE A 493 -22.98 21.09 14.04
N ASP A 494 -23.21 22.39 13.80
CA ASP A 494 -24.44 22.87 13.14
C ASP A 494 -24.28 23.18 11.65
N SER A 495 -23.06 23.48 11.18
CA SER A 495 -22.82 23.92 9.79
C SER A 495 -22.48 22.79 8.82
N PHE A 496 -21.95 21.67 9.31
CA PHE A 496 -22.01 20.42 8.58
C PHE A 496 -23.40 19.81 8.85
N LYS A 497 -24.29 19.86 7.86
CA LYS A 497 -25.39 18.89 7.76
C LYS A 497 -24.81 17.48 7.57
N LEU A 498 -24.12 16.97 8.59
CA LEU A 498 -24.00 15.54 8.82
C LEU A 498 -25.38 15.11 9.32
N ASN A 499 -26.29 14.91 8.38
CA ASN A 499 -27.42 14.02 8.59
C ASN A 499 -26.83 12.66 8.96
N THR A 500 -26.64 12.39 10.25
CA THR A 500 -27.21 11.25 10.98
C THR A 500 -26.47 10.97 12.29
N PHE A 501 -27.28 10.76 13.35
CA PHE A 501 -27.02 10.17 14.67
C PHE A 501 -26.44 11.11 15.75
N ALA A 502 -27.28 11.88 16.44
CA ALA A 502 -28.17 11.51 17.59
C ALA A 502 -27.47 11.66 18.95
N PHE A 503 -27.68 12.82 19.56
CA PHE A 503 -27.59 13.03 21.00
C PHE A 503 -28.69 12.23 21.71
N THR A 504 -28.30 11.47 22.71
CA THR A 504 -28.99 11.40 24.01
C THR A 504 -27.93 11.52 25.09
#